data_AF-A0A971RUC6-F1
#
_entry.id   AF-A0A971RUC6-F1
#
_cell.length_a   1.000
_cell.length_b   1.000
_cell.length_c   1.000
_cell.angle_alpha   90.00
_cell.angle_beta   90.00
_cell.angle_gamma   90.00
#
_symmetry.space_group_name_H-M   'P 1'
#
loop_
_entity.id
_entity.type
_entity.pdbx_description
1 polymer ?
#
loop_
_entity_poly.entity_id
_entity_poly.type
_entity_poly.pdbx_seq_one_letter_code
_entity_poly.pdbx_strand_id
1 'polypeptide(L)'
;MEIKVWADFECPYCYLGNHRLHRALKELGIRDARITTRSFLLNLEPDKPNGLPMEELVRQRYGGNIPDILDGFDDLREQAKREGLEIQMRGARWSYLMDAHRLLHFARGKGLGNQYFDRAQRALFQEHRLLSDHQTLLDVAQEVGLDRAEAQQALENGAFRSAVLADDGAAREIVIDYVPYYILNGAHHFSGDRSHEEYLSFLRLGLKNEVHP
;
A
#
# COMPACT_ATOMS: atom_id res chain seq x y z
N MET A 1 1.25 0.48 20.40
CA MET A 1 0.19 0.12 19.42
C MET A 1 0.71 -0.69 18.25
N GLU A 2 0.14 -1.87 18.01
CA GLU A 2 0.37 -2.64 16.79
C GLU A 2 -0.70 -2.33 15.75
N ILE A 3 -0.28 -2.09 14.50
CA ILE A 3 -1.18 -1.81 13.37
C ILE A 3 -0.76 -2.71 12.22
N LYS A 4 -1.63 -3.64 11.80
CA LYS A 4 -1.45 -4.40 10.56
C LYS A 4 -2.28 -3.74 9.47
N VAL A 5 -1.69 -3.55 8.30
CA VAL A 5 -2.36 -2.94 7.15
C VAL A 5 -2.22 -3.84 5.95
N TRP A 6 -3.31 -4.33 5.38
CA TRP A 6 -3.29 -4.91 4.04
C TRP A 6 -3.49 -3.79 3.03
N ALA A 7 -2.56 -3.69 2.09
CA ALA A 7 -2.54 -2.65 1.07
C ALA A 7 -1.80 -3.12 -0.18
N ASP A 8 -2.11 -2.46 -1.29
CA ASP A 8 -1.44 -2.62 -2.57
C ASP A 8 -0.78 -1.29 -2.97
N PHE A 9 0.32 -1.33 -3.72
CA PHE A 9 1.03 -0.11 -4.17
C PHE A 9 0.22 0.66 -5.20
N GLU A 10 -0.53 -0.02 -6.07
CA GLU A 10 -1.33 0.61 -7.14
C GLU A 10 -2.70 1.13 -6.66
N CYS A 11 -3.02 0.92 -5.38
CA CYS A 11 -4.26 1.36 -4.78
C CYS A 11 -4.16 2.83 -4.34
N PRO A 12 -4.84 3.78 -5.02
CA PRO A 12 -4.71 5.20 -4.66
C PRO A 12 -5.38 5.52 -3.32
N TYR A 13 -6.46 4.81 -2.97
CA TYR A 13 -7.09 4.89 -1.64
C TYR A 13 -6.15 4.41 -0.54
N CYS A 14 -5.28 3.45 -0.83
CA CYS A 14 -4.28 2.96 0.11
C CYS A 14 -3.19 4.02 0.33
N TYR A 15 -2.84 4.79 -0.72
CA TYR A 15 -1.89 5.88 -0.59
C TYR A 15 -2.44 7.05 0.25
N LEU A 16 -3.68 7.48 -0.03
CA LEU A 16 -4.33 8.51 0.80
C LEU A 16 -4.58 8.01 2.24
N GLY A 17 -5.02 6.77 2.41
CA GLY A 17 -5.23 6.16 3.72
C GLY A 17 -3.94 6.08 4.53
N ASN A 18 -2.82 5.74 3.89
CA ASN A 18 -1.51 5.73 4.54
C ASN A 18 -1.06 7.14 4.99
N HIS A 19 -1.30 8.17 4.16
CA HIS A 19 -1.08 9.58 4.55
C HIS A 19 -1.94 9.98 5.76
N ARG A 20 -3.23 9.61 5.75
CA ARG A 20 -4.16 9.89 6.86
C ARG A 20 -3.78 9.16 8.14
N LEU A 21 -3.37 7.89 8.07
CA LEU A 21 -2.87 7.12 9.22
C LEU A 21 -1.68 7.83 9.87
N HIS A 22 -0.65 8.17 9.08
CA HIS A 22 0.55 8.84 9.59
C HIS A 22 0.24 10.21 10.20
N ARG A 23 -0.65 10.99 9.57
CA ARG A 23 -1.10 12.28 10.12
C ARG A 23 -1.83 12.09 11.44
N ALA A 24 -2.74 11.13 11.53
CA ALA A 24 -3.52 10.86 12.73
C ALA A 24 -2.64 10.37 13.90
N LEU A 25 -1.66 9.49 13.63
CA LEU A 25 -0.67 9.06 14.62
C LEU A 25 0.14 10.25 15.17
N LYS A 26 0.60 11.13 14.27
CA LYS A 26 1.32 12.35 14.64
C LYS A 26 0.47 13.29 15.50
N GLU A 27 -0.78 13.52 15.12
CA GLU A 27 -1.71 14.39 15.84
C GLU A 27 -2.05 13.87 17.24
N LEU A 28 -2.21 12.55 17.38
CA LEU A 28 -2.43 11.90 18.68
C LEU A 28 -1.13 11.77 19.50
N GLY A 29 0.02 12.14 18.95
CA GLY A 29 1.31 12.03 19.63
C GLY A 29 1.80 10.59 19.82
N ILE A 30 1.27 9.62 19.06
CA ILE A 30 1.66 8.21 19.13
C ILE A 30 2.95 8.03 18.33
N ARG A 31 4.06 7.75 19.02
CA ARG A 31 5.41 7.66 18.41
C ARG A 31 5.92 6.23 18.26
N ASP A 32 5.32 5.30 18.98
CA ASP A 32 5.70 3.90 19.14
C ASP A 32 4.70 2.95 18.47
N ALA A 33 3.92 3.45 17.50
CA ALA A 33 3.09 2.62 16.66
C ALA A 33 3.95 1.69 15.80
N ARG A 34 3.77 0.39 15.96
CA ARG A 34 4.42 -0.65 15.16
C ARG A 34 3.51 -1.02 13.99
N ILE A 35 3.70 -0.30 12.87
CA ILE A 35 2.94 -0.54 11.64
C ILE A 35 3.60 -1.69 10.87
N THR A 36 2.81 -2.65 10.42
CA THR A 36 3.24 -3.72 9.52
C THR A 36 2.34 -3.73 8.29
N THR A 37 2.87 -3.24 7.18
CA THR A 37 2.22 -3.39 5.87
C THR A 37 2.35 -4.85 5.38
N ARG A 38 1.21 -5.40 4.99
CA ARG A 38 0.98 -6.75 4.46
C ARG A 38 0.59 -6.62 3.00
N SER A 39 1.12 -7.55 2.20
CA SER A 39 0.80 -7.59 0.77
C SER A 39 -0.68 -7.95 0.56
N PHE A 40 -1.35 -7.18 -0.28
CA PHE A 40 -2.65 -7.54 -0.84
C PHE A 40 -2.56 -7.35 -2.34
N LEU A 41 -2.97 -8.34 -3.12
CA LEU A 41 -2.89 -8.29 -4.58
C LEU A 41 -4.27 -7.93 -5.14
N LEU A 42 -4.45 -6.68 -5.57
CA LEU A 42 -5.67 -6.28 -6.31
C LEU A 42 -5.74 -6.96 -7.68
N ASN A 43 -4.59 -7.33 -8.25
CA ASN A 43 -4.47 -8.15 -9.44
C ASN A 43 -4.00 -9.57 -9.09
N LEU A 44 -4.86 -10.56 -9.35
CA LEU A 44 -4.57 -11.98 -9.07
C LEU A 44 -3.70 -12.67 -10.13
N GLU A 45 -3.21 -11.95 -11.13
CA GLU A 45 -2.45 -12.52 -12.26
C GLU A 45 -1.00 -12.02 -12.29
N PRO A 46 -0.15 -12.43 -11.34
CA PRO A 46 1.18 -11.86 -11.12
C PRO A 46 2.16 -12.01 -12.29
N ASP A 47 1.84 -12.85 -13.28
CA ASP A 47 2.74 -13.24 -14.38
C ASP A 47 2.35 -12.63 -15.74
N LYS A 48 1.38 -11.71 -15.77
CA LYS A 48 0.92 -11.06 -17.02
C LYS A 48 1.81 -9.87 -17.44
N PRO A 49 1.73 -9.42 -18.71
CA PRO A 49 2.58 -8.37 -19.25
C PRO A 49 2.49 -7.05 -18.47
N ASN A 50 3.65 -6.46 -18.18
CA ASN A 50 3.77 -5.22 -17.42
C ASN A 50 3.30 -3.98 -18.19
N GLY A 51 2.81 -2.97 -17.47
CA GLY A 51 2.73 -1.59 -17.94
C GLY A 51 1.53 -1.25 -18.85
N LEU A 52 0.38 -1.89 -18.64
CA LEU A 52 -0.85 -1.51 -19.33
C LEU A 52 -1.30 -0.09 -18.91
N PRO A 53 -1.98 0.66 -19.79
CA PRO A 53 -2.65 1.90 -19.40
C PRO A 53 -3.63 1.66 -18.24
N MET A 54 -3.75 2.65 -17.36
CA MET A 54 -4.62 2.57 -16.18
C MET A 54 -6.06 2.20 -16.54
N GLU A 55 -6.59 2.77 -17.62
CA GLU A 55 -7.97 2.53 -18.07
C GLU A 55 -8.20 1.06 -18.49
N GLU A 56 -7.18 0.42 -19.04
CA GLU A 56 -7.24 -0.99 -19.44
C GLU A 56 -7.24 -1.90 -18.22
N LEU A 57 -6.37 -1.65 -17.25
CA LEU A 57 -6.34 -2.42 -16.00
C LEU A 57 -7.59 -2.17 -15.15
N VAL A 58 -8.10 -0.93 -15.10
CA VAL A 58 -9.37 -0.59 -14.45
C VAL A 58 -10.51 -1.38 -15.08
N ARG A 59 -10.60 -1.44 -16.41
CA ARG A 59 -11.62 -2.22 -17.11
C ARG A 59 -11.53 -3.71 -16.76
N GLN A 60 -10.32 -4.27 -16.78
CA GLN A 60 -10.09 -5.68 -16.45
C GLN A 60 -10.42 -6.01 -15.00
N ARG A 61 -10.09 -5.12 -14.05
CA ARG A 61 -10.26 -5.35 -12.60
C ARG A 61 -11.67 -5.12 -12.10
N TYR A 62 -12.29 -4.02 -12.53
CA TYR A 62 -13.56 -3.57 -11.95
C TYR A 62 -14.75 -3.87 -12.87
N GLY A 63 -14.52 -4.34 -14.11
CA GLY A 63 -15.57 -4.70 -15.07
C GLY A 63 -16.56 -3.58 -15.40
N GLY A 64 -16.25 -2.34 -15.00
CA GLY A 64 -17.23 -1.30 -14.73
C GLY A 64 -17.28 -0.15 -15.74
N ASN A 65 -18.15 0.81 -15.43
CA ASN A 65 -18.29 2.10 -16.11
C ASN A 65 -17.05 2.96 -15.84
N ILE A 66 -16.10 2.97 -16.76
CA ILE A 66 -14.84 3.73 -16.66
C ILE A 66 -15.09 5.18 -16.20
N PRO A 67 -16.06 5.94 -16.75
CA PRO A 67 -16.47 7.25 -16.24
C PRO A 67 -16.63 7.33 -14.71
N ASP A 68 -17.43 6.47 -14.08
CA ASP A 68 -17.71 6.53 -12.64
C ASP A 68 -16.44 6.27 -11.81
N ILE A 69 -15.56 5.40 -12.30
CA ILE A 69 -14.27 5.10 -11.65
C ILE A 69 -13.32 6.31 -11.78
N LEU A 70 -13.28 6.94 -12.94
CA LEU A 70 -12.48 8.13 -13.18
C LEU A 70 -12.98 9.31 -12.33
N ASP A 71 -14.29 9.48 -12.20
CA ASP A 71 -14.90 10.49 -11.32
C ASP A 71 -14.50 10.23 -9.86
N GLY A 72 -14.56 8.97 -9.41
CA GLY A 72 -14.09 8.57 -8.08
C GLY A 72 -12.59 8.86 -7.85
N PHE A 73 -11.76 8.72 -8.88
CA PHE A 73 -10.34 9.08 -8.81
C PHE A 73 -10.12 10.60 -8.77
N ASP A 74 -10.90 11.37 -9.51
CA ASP A 74 -10.83 12.84 -9.48
C ASP A 74 -11.31 13.39 -8.11
N ASP A 75 -12.35 12.80 -7.53
CA ASP A 75 -12.79 13.11 -6.16
C ASP A 75 -11.72 12.78 -5.11
N LEU A 76 -11.07 11.61 -5.25
CA LEU A 76 -9.97 11.20 -4.38
C LEU A 76 -8.79 12.16 -4.49
N ARG A 77 -8.44 12.59 -5.71
CA ARG A 77 -7.37 13.55 -5.98
C ARG A 77 -7.64 14.89 -5.30
N GLU A 78 -8.87 15.40 -5.39
CA GLU A 78 -9.25 16.66 -4.73
C GLU A 78 -9.23 16.54 -3.20
N GLN A 79 -9.63 15.39 -2.65
CA GLN A 79 -9.47 15.12 -1.21
C GLN A 79 -8.00 15.12 -0.78
N ALA A 80 -7.15 14.37 -1.47
CA ALA A 80 -5.72 14.31 -1.20
C ALA A 80 -5.09 15.71 -1.25
N LYS A 81 -5.43 16.51 -2.27
CA LYS A 81 -4.93 17.87 -2.43
C LYS A 81 -5.30 18.79 -1.27
N ARG A 82 -6.54 18.72 -0.77
CA ARG A 82 -6.96 19.46 0.44
C ARG A 82 -6.16 19.08 1.68
N GLU A 83 -5.58 17.88 1.67
CA GLU A 83 -4.81 17.31 2.76
C GLU A 83 -3.29 17.43 2.57
N GLY A 84 -2.86 18.19 1.55
CA GLY A 84 -1.44 18.41 1.24
C GLY A 84 -0.74 17.21 0.60
N LEU A 85 -1.50 16.24 0.08
CA LEU A 85 -0.98 15.10 -0.67
C LEU A 85 -1.32 15.26 -2.15
N GLU A 86 -0.31 15.21 -3.00
CA GLU A 86 -0.50 15.16 -4.45
C GLU A 86 -0.63 13.69 -4.89
N ILE A 87 -1.68 13.38 -5.66
CA ILE A 87 -1.90 12.08 -6.30
C ILE A 87 -2.15 12.33 -7.78
N GLN A 88 -1.26 11.82 -8.63
CA GLN A 88 -1.34 11.90 -10.07
C GLN A 88 -1.75 10.54 -10.64
N MET A 89 -3.05 10.39 -10.87
CA MET A 89 -3.63 9.18 -11.45
C MET A 89 -3.46 9.14 -12.98
N ARG A 90 -3.57 10.30 -13.63
CA ARG A 90 -3.40 10.43 -15.08
C ARG A 90 -1.92 10.31 -15.42
N GLY A 91 -1.55 9.28 -16.17
CA GLY A 91 -0.15 8.99 -16.52
C GLY A 91 0.53 7.97 -15.59
N ALA A 92 -0.10 7.58 -14.48
CA ALA A 92 0.37 6.46 -13.67
C ALA A 92 0.37 5.18 -14.51
N ARG A 93 1.49 4.44 -14.47
CA ARG A 93 1.65 3.19 -15.19
C ARG A 93 1.30 2.02 -14.29
N TRP A 94 0.09 1.50 -14.46
CA TRP A 94 -0.40 0.38 -13.68
C TRP A 94 0.22 -0.91 -14.21
N SER A 95 0.54 -1.85 -13.32
CA SER A 95 1.24 -3.07 -13.70
C SER A 95 1.05 -4.15 -12.65
N TYR A 96 1.54 -5.36 -12.94
CA TYR A 96 1.59 -6.43 -11.95
C TYR A 96 2.74 -6.16 -10.98
N LEU A 97 2.43 -6.18 -9.68
CA LEU A 97 3.32 -5.67 -8.63
C LEU A 97 3.90 -6.78 -7.75
N MET A 98 3.93 -8.03 -8.24
CA MET A 98 4.49 -9.16 -7.49
C MET A 98 5.91 -8.86 -7.02
N ASP A 99 6.76 -8.30 -7.88
CA ASP A 99 8.15 -7.99 -7.53
C ASP A 99 8.27 -6.80 -6.57
N ALA A 100 7.39 -5.80 -6.69
CA ALA A 100 7.29 -4.71 -5.72
C ALA A 100 6.92 -5.26 -4.32
N HIS A 101 5.96 -6.19 -4.25
CA HIS A 101 5.60 -6.88 -3.02
C HIS A 101 6.72 -7.80 -2.50
N ARG A 102 7.44 -8.52 -3.37
CA ARG A 102 8.60 -9.32 -2.94
C ARG A 102 9.66 -8.44 -2.27
N LEU A 103 9.93 -7.27 -2.83
CA LEU A 103 10.83 -6.30 -2.21
C LEU A 103 10.28 -5.69 -0.92
N LEU A 104 8.96 -5.53 -0.76
CA LEU A 104 8.37 -5.17 0.54
C LEU A 104 8.73 -6.19 1.63
N HIS A 105 8.66 -7.48 1.31
CA HIS A 105 9.02 -8.54 2.25
C HIS A 105 10.53 -8.56 2.55
N PHE A 106 11.37 -8.36 1.54
CA PHE A 106 12.81 -8.17 1.72
C PHE A 106 13.10 -6.97 2.64
N ALA A 107 12.53 -5.80 2.33
CA ALA A 107 12.66 -4.57 3.10
C ALA A 107 12.18 -4.73 4.55
N ARG A 108 11.07 -5.44 4.75
CA ARG A 108 10.54 -5.77 6.08
C ARG A 108 11.52 -6.61 6.90
N GLY A 109 12.21 -7.56 6.28
CA GLY A 109 13.29 -8.34 6.92
C GLY A 109 14.48 -7.48 7.36
N LYS A 110 14.66 -6.30 6.77
CA LYS A 110 15.68 -5.29 7.11
C LYS A 110 15.16 -4.17 8.01
N GLY A 111 13.89 -4.22 8.44
CA GLY A 111 13.26 -3.17 9.25
C GLY A 111 12.86 -1.91 8.46
N LEU A 112 12.92 -1.94 7.13
CA LEU A 112 12.65 -0.82 6.22
C LEU A 112 11.36 -0.97 5.40
N GLY A 113 10.49 -1.91 5.78
CA GLY A 113 9.29 -2.27 5.01
C GLY A 113 8.33 -1.10 4.78
N ASN A 114 8.04 -0.30 5.81
CA ASN A 114 7.12 0.83 5.68
C ASN A 114 7.76 1.97 4.87
N GLN A 115 9.04 2.27 5.09
CA GLN A 115 9.76 3.29 4.33
C GLN A 115 9.79 2.94 2.84
N TYR A 116 10.07 1.67 2.52
CA TYR A 116 10.01 1.16 1.15
C TYR A 116 8.60 1.30 0.57
N PHE A 117 7.56 0.92 1.32
CA PHE A 117 6.17 1.02 0.87
C PHE A 117 5.78 2.46 0.53
N ASP A 118 6.06 3.40 1.44
CA ASP A 118 5.77 4.82 1.28
C ASP A 118 6.51 5.40 0.07
N ARG A 119 7.79 5.06 -0.08
CA ARG A 119 8.62 5.53 -1.20
C ARG A 119 8.14 4.99 -2.54
N ALA A 120 7.75 3.72 -2.59
CA ALA A 120 7.23 3.09 -3.80
C ALA A 120 5.87 3.69 -4.21
N GLN A 121 4.96 3.92 -3.27
CA GLN A 121 3.69 4.60 -3.58
C GLN A 121 3.92 6.01 -4.12
N ARG A 122 4.88 6.76 -3.53
CA ARG A 122 5.28 8.07 -4.07
C ARG A 122 5.87 7.97 -5.47
N ALA A 123 6.74 6.99 -5.72
CA ALA A 123 7.31 6.73 -7.05
C ALA A 123 6.21 6.53 -8.10
N LEU A 124 5.16 5.80 -7.76
CA LEU A 124 4.03 5.57 -8.66
C LEU A 124 3.15 6.82 -8.84
N PHE A 125 2.65 7.40 -7.75
CA PHE A 125 1.59 8.41 -7.78
C PHE A 125 2.06 9.85 -7.89
N GLN A 126 3.34 10.15 -7.69
CA GLN A 126 3.88 11.51 -7.84
C GLN A 126 4.97 11.62 -8.90
N GLU A 127 5.64 10.51 -9.21
CA GLU A 127 6.80 10.50 -10.12
C GLU A 127 6.55 9.67 -11.40
N HIS A 128 5.38 9.02 -11.52
CA HIS A 128 4.98 8.16 -12.65
C HIS A 128 5.99 7.05 -12.98
N ARG A 129 6.75 6.58 -11.98
CA ARG A 129 7.72 5.50 -12.15
C ARG A 129 7.00 4.16 -12.24
N LEU A 130 7.52 3.26 -13.07
CA LEU A 130 6.94 1.94 -13.31
C LEU A 130 7.43 0.95 -12.25
N LEU A 131 6.59 0.57 -11.28
CA LEU A 131 6.98 -0.34 -10.20
C LEU A 131 7.10 -1.82 -10.61
N SER A 132 6.91 -2.16 -11.88
CA SER A 132 7.25 -3.47 -12.44
C SER A 132 8.62 -3.50 -13.14
N ASP A 133 9.29 -2.35 -13.26
CA ASP A 133 10.66 -2.28 -13.76
C ASP A 133 11.66 -2.51 -12.62
N HIS A 134 12.55 -3.49 -12.79
CA HIS A 134 13.54 -3.85 -11.78
C HIS A 134 14.49 -2.71 -11.47
N GLN A 135 14.89 -1.88 -12.45
CA GLN A 135 15.79 -0.76 -12.16
C GLN A 135 15.10 0.29 -11.28
N THR A 136 13.84 0.61 -11.59
CA THR A 136 12.99 1.47 -10.75
C THR A 136 12.87 0.94 -9.32
N LEU A 137 12.61 -0.36 -9.17
CA LEU A 137 12.49 -1.02 -7.87
C LEU A 137 13.79 -0.96 -7.05
N LEU A 138 14.93 -1.20 -7.70
CA LEU A 138 16.25 -1.13 -7.07
C LEU A 138 16.64 0.28 -6.64
N ASP A 139 16.31 1.28 -7.46
CA ASP A 139 16.49 2.68 -7.12
C ASP A 139 15.65 3.06 -5.89
N VAL A 140 14.35 2.71 -5.90
CA VAL A 140 13.45 2.93 -4.74
C VAL A 140 13.99 2.26 -3.48
N ALA A 141 14.47 1.02 -3.59
CA ALA A 141 15.06 0.29 -2.47
C ALA A 141 16.30 1.01 -1.92
N GLN A 142 17.20 1.46 -2.79
CA GLN A 142 18.40 2.19 -2.40
C GLN A 142 18.08 3.54 -1.75
N GLU A 143 17.08 4.27 -2.25
CA GLU A 143 16.64 5.56 -1.71
C GLU A 143 16.14 5.47 -0.26
N VAL A 144 15.64 4.30 0.17
CA VAL A 144 15.23 4.06 1.56
C VAL A 144 16.33 3.40 2.41
N GLY A 145 17.53 3.23 1.85
CA GLY A 145 18.70 2.69 2.56
C GLY A 145 18.87 1.17 2.50
N LEU A 146 18.17 0.47 1.61
CA LEU A 146 18.43 -0.96 1.36
C LEU A 146 19.69 -1.12 0.49
N ASP A 147 20.40 -2.22 0.69
CA ASP A 147 21.52 -2.59 -0.17
C ASP A 147 21.00 -2.99 -1.56
N ARG A 148 21.49 -2.31 -2.60
CA ARG A 148 21.05 -2.52 -3.98
C ARG A 148 21.38 -3.93 -4.47
N ALA A 149 22.54 -4.47 -4.13
CA ALA A 149 22.97 -5.79 -4.60
C ALA A 149 22.15 -6.90 -3.94
N GLU A 150 21.85 -6.79 -2.64
CA GLU A 150 20.95 -7.72 -1.96
C GLU A 150 19.52 -7.63 -2.51
N ALA A 151 19.02 -6.42 -2.77
CA ALA A 151 17.70 -6.22 -3.38
C ALA A 151 17.64 -6.83 -4.80
N GLN A 152 18.70 -6.66 -5.59
CA GLN A 152 18.82 -7.27 -6.92
C GLN A 152 18.83 -8.78 -6.84
N GLN A 153 19.63 -9.35 -5.94
CA GLN A 153 19.64 -10.80 -5.72
C GLN A 153 18.26 -11.32 -5.32
N ALA A 154 17.53 -10.60 -4.45
CA ALA A 154 16.19 -10.96 -4.04
C ALA A 154 15.18 -10.92 -5.19
N LEU A 155 15.36 -10.05 -6.20
CA LEU A 155 14.54 -10.01 -7.41
C LEU A 155 14.89 -11.16 -8.37
N GLU A 156 16.18 -11.41 -8.61
CA GLU A 156 16.67 -12.43 -9.55
C GLU A 156 16.36 -13.86 -9.10
N ASN A 157 16.43 -14.15 -7.80
CA ASN A 157 16.30 -15.52 -7.29
C ASN A 157 14.85 -15.95 -6.98
N GLY A 158 13.84 -15.12 -7.28
CA GLY A 158 12.45 -15.45 -6.99
C GLY A 158 12.04 -15.35 -5.50
N ALA A 159 12.91 -14.87 -4.61
CA ALA A 159 12.66 -14.88 -3.16
C ALA A 159 11.39 -14.11 -2.78
N PHE A 160 10.82 -14.49 -1.63
CA PHE A 160 9.64 -13.87 -1.01
C PHE A 160 8.31 -14.04 -1.74
N ARG A 161 8.25 -14.66 -2.93
CA ARG A 161 6.98 -14.92 -3.64
C ARG A 161 5.97 -15.68 -2.77
N SER A 162 6.41 -16.73 -2.07
CA SER A 162 5.55 -17.49 -1.15
C SER A 162 5.04 -16.64 0.03
N ALA A 163 5.85 -15.70 0.51
CA ALA A 163 5.47 -14.82 1.60
C ALA A 163 4.43 -13.78 1.15
N VAL A 164 4.54 -13.28 -0.09
CA VAL A 164 3.53 -12.40 -0.71
C VAL A 164 2.19 -13.14 -0.81
N LEU A 165 2.20 -14.36 -1.34
CA LEU A 165 0.99 -15.17 -1.46
C LEU A 165 0.40 -15.56 -0.10
N ALA A 166 1.23 -15.75 0.93
CA ALA A 166 0.75 -15.99 2.28
C ALA A 166 0.06 -14.74 2.88
N ASP A 167 0.60 -13.54 2.68
CA ASP A 167 -0.04 -12.30 3.13
C ASP A 167 -1.39 -12.07 2.39
N ASP A 168 -1.47 -12.30 1.08
CA ASP A 168 -2.71 -12.21 0.31
C ASP A 168 -3.71 -13.31 0.71
N GLY A 169 -3.27 -14.56 0.81
CA GLY A 169 -4.10 -15.70 1.22
C GLY A 169 -4.72 -15.49 2.60
N ALA A 170 -3.95 -15.00 3.57
CA ALA A 170 -4.46 -14.63 4.88
C ALA A 170 -5.54 -13.55 4.80
N ALA A 171 -5.43 -12.60 3.86
CA ALA A 171 -6.46 -11.59 3.64
C ALA A 171 -7.76 -12.20 3.10
N ARG A 172 -7.65 -13.18 2.19
CA ARG A 172 -8.81 -13.90 1.62
C ARG A 172 -9.50 -14.76 2.68
N GLU A 173 -8.74 -15.41 3.55
CA GLU A 173 -9.29 -16.23 4.65
C GLU A 173 -10.19 -15.44 5.60
N ILE A 174 -9.85 -14.17 5.86
CA ILE A 174 -10.68 -13.27 6.68
C ILE A 174 -11.60 -12.36 5.86
N VAL A 175 -11.81 -12.68 4.57
CA VAL A 175 -12.76 -12.01 3.67
C VAL A 175 -12.51 -10.50 3.54
N ILE A 176 -11.23 -10.12 3.36
CA ILE A 176 -10.89 -8.74 2.99
C ILE A 176 -11.21 -8.54 1.50
N ASP A 177 -12.30 -7.83 1.24
CA ASP A 177 -12.73 -7.46 -0.12
C ASP A 177 -12.22 -6.08 -0.57
N TYR A 178 -11.79 -5.23 0.37
CA TYR A 178 -11.38 -3.85 0.11
C TYR A 178 -10.13 -3.46 0.89
N VAL A 179 -9.22 -2.76 0.23
CA VAL A 179 -8.01 -2.18 0.81
C VAL A 179 -8.02 -0.64 0.70
N PRO A 180 -7.37 0.09 1.62
CA PRO A 180 -6.57 -0.42 2.74
C PRO A 180 -7.44 -1.05 3.84
N TYR A 181 -6.95 -2.12 4.46
CA TYR A 181 -7.63 -2.79 5.58
C TYR A 181 -6.72 -2.80 6.81
N TYR A 182 -7.24 -2.34 7.94
CA TYR A 182 -6.47 -2.13 9.15
C TYR A 182 -6.93 -3.08 10.25
N ILE A 183 -5.97 -3.63 10.99
CA ILE A 183 -6.21 -4.30 12.28
C ILE A 183 -5.34 -3.62 13.34
N LEU A 184 -5.98 -3.08 14.38
CA LEU A 184 -5.35 -2.43 15.53
C LEU A 184 -5.34 -3.40 16.72
N ASN A 185 -4.16 -3.66 17.27
CA ASN A 185 -3.95 -4.53 18.44
C ASN A 185 -4.64 -5.92 18.32
N GLY A 186 -4.78 -6.42 17.09
CA GLY A 186 -5.38 -7.73 16.82
C GLY A 186 -6.90 -7.84 17.02
N ALA A 187 -7.60 -6.76 17.40
CA ALA A 187 -9.01 -6.82 17.79
C ALA A 187 -9.91 -5.86 17.01
N HIS A 188 -9.49 -4.59 16.87
CA HIS A 188 -10.29 -3.60 16.14
C HIS A 188 -9.88 -3.58 14.69
N HIS A 189 -10.85 -3.54 13.78
CA HIS A 189 -10.57 -3.47 12.36
C HIS A 189 -11.46 -2.46 11.64
N PHE A 190 -10.94 -1.89 10.56
CA PHE A 190 -11.71 -1.05 9.65
C PHE A 190 -11.13 -1.15 8.24
N SER A 191 -11.96 -0.92 7.23
CA SER A 191 -11.62 -1.05 5.82
C SER A 191 -11.89 0.25 5.06
N GLY A 192 -11.14 0.43 3.98
CA GLY A 192 -11.25 1.56 3.08
C GLY A 192 -10.55 2.81 3.59
N ASP A 193 -10.44 3.79 2.69
CA ASP A 193 -10.00 5.13 3.04
C ASP A 193 -11.13 5.87 3.77
N ARG A 194 -10.90 6.14 5.07
CA ARG A 194 -11.83 6.81 5.99
C ARG A 194 -11.46 8.27 6.16
N SER A 195 -12.38 9.09 6.64
CA SER A 195 -12.08 10.49 6.97
C SER A 195 -11.00 10.59 8.05
N HIS A 196 -10.30 11.72 8.11
CA HIS A 196 -9.28 11.96 9.14
C HIS A 196 -9.82 11.80 10.57
N GLU A 197 -11.04 12.26 10.82
CA GLU A 197 -11.70 12.16 12.12
C GLU A 197 -12.01 10.70 12.50
N GLU A 198 -12.38 9.88 11.53
CA GLU A 198 -12.55 8.44 11.73
C GLU A 198 -11.21 7.77 12.09
N TYR A 199 -10.11 8.10 11.39
CA TYR A 199 -8.78 7.58 11.76
C TYR A 199 -8.42 7.94 13.21
N LEU A 200 -8.63 9.19 13.64
CA LEU A 200 -8.41 9.60 15.03
C LEU A 200 -9.27 8.78 16.01
N SER A 201 -10.53 8.53 15.65
CA SER A 201 -11.46 7.76 16.47
C SER A 201 -11.04 6.29 16.59
N PHE A 202 -10.68 5.64 15.48
CA PHE A 202 -10.21 4.25 15.49
C PHE A 202 -8.91 4.09 16.29
N LEU A 203 -7.94 4.99 16.12
CA LEU A 203 -6.69 4.95 16.88
C LEU A 203 -6.93 5.16 18.39
N ARG A 204 -7.85 6.05 18.79
CA ARG A 204 -8.24 6.20 20.20
C ARG A 204 -8.89 4.93 20.76
N LEU A 205 -9.70 4.21 19.97
CA LEU A 205 -10.24 2.90 20.37
C LEU A 205 -9.12 1.87 20.56
N GLY A 206 -8.13 1.85 19.66
CA GLY A 206 -6.94 1.00 19.77
C GLY A 206 -6.17 1.22 21.07
N LEU A 207 -5.96 2.49 21.46
CA LEU A 207 -5.24 2.86 22.70
C LEU A 207 -5.95 2.38 23.97
N LYS A 208 -7.29 2.48 24.02
CA LYS A 208 -8.07 2.07 25.20
C LYS A 208 -7.89 0.57 25.52
N ASN A 209 -7.65 -0.24 24.51
CA ASN A 209 -7.48 -1.69 24.67
C ASN A 209 -6.04 -2.12 25.02
N GLU A 210 -5.05 -1.21 25.03
CA GLU A 210 -3.71 -1.54 25.55
C GLU A 210 -3.67 -1.57 27.09
N VAL A 211 -4.69 -0.99 27.75
CA VAL A 211 -4.71 -0.77 29.21
C VAL A 211 -5.33 -1.94 29.97
N HIS A 212 -5.64 -3.07 29.34
CA HIS A 212 -6.15 -4.26 30.02
C HIS A 212 -5.23 -5.48 29.79
N PRO A 213 -4.27 -5.73 30.70
CA PRO A 213 -3.67 -7.04 30.87
C PRO A 213 -4.68 -8.05 31.47
#